data_AF-A0AAU6HUL6-F1
#
_entry.id   AF-A0AAU6HUL6-F1
#
_cell.length_a   1.000
_cell.length_b   1.000
_cell.length_c   1.000
_cell.angle_alpha   90.00
_cell.angle_beta   90.00
_cell.angle_gamma   90.00
#
_symmetry.space_group_name_H-M   'P 1'
#
loop_
_entity.id
_entity.type
_entity.pdbx_description
1 polymer ?
#
loop_
_entity_poly.entity_id
_entity_poly.type
_entity_poly.pdbx_seq_one_letter_code
_entity_poly.pdbx_strand_id
1 'polypeptide(L)'
;MRDRVETPSGLVLRRWTGGDAASVPAAFADPLMRGQSVTPVDALPAAEQWIAQRAARWADGSAFAFAVVNGKETVLGQVSARAAGFAVEGLERQKLIHDGVRHDVETPARLATDPEPAPG
;
A
#
# COMPACT_ATOMS: atom_id res chain seq x y z
N MET A 1 -3.32 -9.93 -4.42
CA MET A 1 -4.01 -8.83 -3.71
C MET A 1 -5.11 -8.27 -4.62
N ARG A 2 -6.27 -7.88 -4.08
CA ARG A 2 -7.32 -7.24 -4.88
C ARG A 2 -6.83 -5.86 -5.34
N ASP A 3 -7.08 -5.53 -6.60
CA ASP A 3 -6.69 -4.28 -7.26
C ASP A 3 -7.78 -3.20 -7.18
N ARG A 4 -9.01 -3.59 -6.80
CA ARG A 4 -10.15 -2.72 -6.51
C ARG A 4 -10.91 -3.21 -5.26
N VAL A 5 -11.30 -2.28 -4.40
CA VAL A 5 -12.10 -2.51 -3.19
C VAL A 5 -13.13 -1.41 -3.06
N GLU A 6 -14.40 -1.78 -2.92
CA GLU A 6 -15.51 -0.85 -2.71
C GLU A 6 -15.84 -0.76 -1.22
N THR A 7 -16.15 0.43 -0.73
CA THR A 7 -16.59 0.66 0.65
C THR A 7 -18.10 0.91 0.70
N PRO A 8 -18.78 0.61 1.83
CA PRO A 8 -20.19 0.96 2.01
C PRO A 8 -20.50 2.46 1.90
N SER A 9 -19.50 3.33 2.10
CA SER A 9 -19.63 4.78 1.96
C SER A 9 -19.58 5.28 0.51
N GLY A 10 -19.40 4.38 -0.48
CA GLY A 10 -19.29 4.74 -1.90
C GLY A 10 -17.91 5.24 -2.31
N LEU A 11 -16.90 5.07 -1.45
CA LEU A 11 -15.51 5.25 -1.84
C LEU A 11 -15.00 3.95 -2.47
N VAL A 12 -14.06 4.10 -3.39
CA VAL A 12 -13.38 2.97 -4.01
C VAL A 12 -11.87 3.15 -3.84
N LEU A 13 -11.22 2.10 -3.36
CA LEU A 13 -9.78 1.96 -3.43
C LEU A 13 -9.46 1.21 -4.72
N ARG A 14 -8.71 1.82 -5.63
CA ARG A 14 -8.26 1.12 -6.85
C ARG A 14 -6.80 1.39 -7.16
N ARG A 15 -6.20 0.56 -8.00
CA ARG A 15 -4.87 0.86 -8.55
C ARG A 15 -4.85 2.25 -9.20
N TRP A 16 -3.73 2.93 -9.04
CA TRP A 16 -3.38 4.11 -9.82
C TRP A 16 -3.31 3.76 -11.31
N THR A 17 -3.77 4.69 -12.14
CA THR A 17 -3.77 4.60 -13.61
C THR A 17 -3.13 5.85 -14.21
N GLY A 18 -2.69 5.80 -15.47
CA GLY A 18 -2.13 6.98 -16.14
C GLY A 18 -3.10 8.18 -16.19
N GLY A 19 -4.41 7.92 -16.23
CA GLY A 19 -5.45 8.97 -16.23
C GLY A 19 -5.49 9.80 -14.94
N ASP A 20 -4.91 9.31 -13.85
CA ASP A 20 -4.89 10.02 -12.56
C ASP A 20 -3.77 11.06 -12.46
N ALA A 21 -2.81 11.06 -13.40
CA ALA A 21 -1.58 11.85 -13.29
C ALA A 21 -1.86 13.35 -13.13
N ALA A 22 -2.91 13.87 -13.76
CA ALA A 22 -3.30 15.28 -13.65
C ALA A 22 -3.75 15.69 -12.22
N SER A 23 -4.23 14.75 -11.41
CA SER A 23 -4.69 15.02 -10.05
C SER A 23 -3.54 15.06 -9.02
N VAL A 24 -2.39 14.47 -9.33
CA VAL A 24 -1.29 14.31 -8.37
C VAL A 24 -0.59 15.63 -8.03
N PRO A 25 -0.22 16.51 -9.00
CA PRO A 25 0.47 17.77 -8.67
C PRO A 25 -0.36 18.69 -7.77
N ALA A 26 -1.68 18.70 -7.97
CA ALA A 26 -2.60 19.48 -7.14
C ALA A 26 -2.56 19.02 -5.67
N ALA A 27 -2.49 17.71 -5.42
CA ALA A 27 -2.35 17.18 -4.06
C ALA A 27 -1.00 17.55 -3.43
N PHE A 28 0.09 17.52 -4.20
CA PHE A 28 1.43 17.90 -3.74
C PHE A 28 1.65 19.42 -3.63
N ALA A 29 0.71 20.25 -4.06
CA ALA A 29 0.77 21.69 -3.84
C ALA A 29 0.61 22.06 -2.35
N ASP A 30 -0.03 21.20 -1.55
CA ASP A 30 -0.13 21.36 -0.10
C ASP A 30 1.27 21.22 0.56
N PRO A 31 1.72 22.21 1.36
CA PRO A 31 3.00 22.13 2.06
C PRO A 31 3.20 20.86 2.90
N LEU A 32 2.14 20.32 3.52
CA LEU A 32 2.21 19.07 4.30
C LEU A 32 2.40 17.84 3.40
N MET A 33 1.94 17.89 2.15
CA MET A 33 2.10 16.80 1.19
C MET A 33 3.46 16.82 0.49
N ARG A 34 4.07 18.00 0.29
CA ARG A 34 5.41 18.11 -0.33
C ARG A 34 6.47 17.26 0.36
N GLY A 35 6.43 17.19 1.69
CA GLY A 35 7.36 16.38 2.48
C GLY A 35 7.16 14.87 2.38
N GLN A 36 6.07 14.39 1.77
CA GLN A 36 5.78 12.96 1.66
C GLN A 36 6.44 12.28 0.44
N SER A 37 7.18 13.03 -0.39
CA SER A 37 7.95 12.49 -1.50
C SER A 37 9.38 13.03 -1.48
N VAL A 38 10.35 12.14 -1.69
CA VAL A 38 11.77 12.52 -1.80
C VAL A 38 12.02 13.33 -3.08
N THR A 39 11.32 12.99 -4.16
CA THR A 39 11.36 13.72 -5.42
C THR A 39 10.13 14.63 -5.51
N PRO A 40 10.28 15.92 -5.86
CA PRO A 40 9.14 16.81 -6.10
C PRO A 40 8.17 16.24 -7.15
N VAL A 41 6.87 16.45 -6.91
CA VAL A 41 5.79 16.01 -7.80
C VAL A 41 4.92 17.20 -8.17
N ASP A 42 5.49 18.12 -8.93
CA ASP A 42 4.92 19.45 -9.23
C ASP A 42 4.49 19.62 -10.69
N ALA A 43 4.79 18.63 -11.55
CA ALA A 43 4.44 18.63 -12.97
C ALA A 43 3.89 17.27 -13.43
N LEU A 44 3.19 17.26 -14.57
CA LEU A 44 2.60 16.05 -15.14
C LEU A 44 3.62 14.92 -15.37
N PRO A 45 4.82 15.15 -15.96
CA PRO A 45 5.81 14.08 -16.11
C PRO A 45 6.30 13.53 -14.77
N ALA A 46 6.38 14.37 -13.73
CA ALA A 46 6.76 13.93 -12.39
C ALA A 46 5.66 13.07 -11.76
N ALA A 47 4.38 13.42 -11.99
CA ALA A 47 3.24 12.62 -11.57
C ALA A 47 3.17 11.26 -12.26
N GLU A 48 3.42 11.21 -13.57
CA GLU A 48 3.49 9.95 -14.32
C GLU A 48 4.59 9.02 -13.77
N GLN A 49 5.78 9.57 -13.51
CA GLN A 49 6.87 8.82 -12.86
C GLN A 49 6.50 8.35 -11.46
N TRP A 50 5.84 9.20 -10.67
CA TRP A 50 5.37 8.87 -9.33
C TRP A 50 4.33 7.73 -9.32
N ILE A 51 3.47 7.67 -10.34
CA ILE A 51 2.52 6.56 -10.56
C ILE A 51 3.27 5.30 -11.00
N ALA A 52 4.23 5.43 -11.92
CA ALA A 52 5.05 4.30 -12.39
C ALA A 52 5.84 3.64 -11.25
N GLN A 53 6.42 4.43 -10.34
CA GLN A 53 7.12 3.91 -9.16
C GLN A 53 6.19 3.11 -8.24
N ARG A 54 4.94 3.54 -8.07
CA ARG A 54 3.92 2.78 -7.30
C ARG A 54 3.55 1.49 -8.01
N ALA A 55 3.42 1.52 -9.33
CA ALA A 55 3.15 0.32 -10.11
C ALA A 55 4.29 -0.70 -10.00
N ALA A 56 5.55 -0.24 -9.98
CA ALA A 56 6.72 -1.08 -9.78
C ALA A 56 6.74 -1.72 -8.37
N ARG A 57 6.53 -0.92 -7.31
CA ARG A 57 6.45 -1.43 -5.92
C ARG A 57 5.28 -2.39 -5.69
N TRP A 58 4.21 -2.22 -6.45
CA TRP A 58 3.10 -3.17 -6.43
C TRP A 58 3.52 -4.49 -7.06
N ALA A 59 4.20 -4.45 -8.22
CA ALA A 59 4.62 -5.63 -8.95
C ALA A 59 5.66 -6.47 -8.19
N ASP A 60 6.57 -5.83 -7.47
CA ASP A 60 7.56 -6.51 -6.62
C ASP A 60 7.02 -6.87 -5.21
N GLY A 61 5.78 -6.47 -4.89
CA GLY A 61 5.12 -6.76 -3.61
C GLY A 61 5.66 -5.96 -2.42
N SER A 62 6.55 -4.99 -2.62
CA SER A 62 7.13 -4.19 -1.55
C SER A 62 6.18 -3.12 -0.99
N ALA A 63 5.24 -2.63 -1.80
CA ALA A 63 4.18 -1.74 -1.34
C ALA A 63 2.95 -1.71 -2.27
N PHE A 64 1.79 -1.50 -1.68
CA PHE A 64 0.51 -1.47 -2.37
C PHE A 64 -0.15 -0.11 -2.17
N ALA A 65 -0.05 0.73 -3.20
CA ALA A 65 -0.64 2.07 -3.22
C ALA A 65 -1.95 2.08 -4.03
N PHE A 66 -3.02 2.57 -3.41
CA PHE A 66 -4.32 2.75 -4.03
C PHE A 66 -4.65 4.24 -4.17
N ALA A 67 -5.24 4.61 -5.29
CA ALA A 67 -6.02 5.84 -5.40
C ALA A 67 -7.34 5.63 -4.66
N VAL A 68 -7.72 6.61 -3.84
CA VAL A 68 -9.06 6.70 -3.24
C VAL A 68 -9.91 7.54 -4.18
N VAL A 69 -10.98 6.97 -4.73
CA VAL A 69 -11.88 7.66 -5.65
C VAL A 69 -13.33 7.63 -5.16
N ASN A 70 -14.13 8.59 -5.58
CA ASN A 70 -15.58 8.55 -5.41
C ASN A 70 -16.26 7.75 -6.54
N GLY A 71 -17.59 7.60 -6.48
CA GLY A 71 -18.38 6.92 -7.52
C GLY A 71 -18.35 7.57 -8.92
N LYS A 72 -17.74 8.76 -9.07
CA LYS A 72 -17.49 9.42 -10.37
C LYS A 72 -16.04 9.27 -10.83
N GLU A 73 -15.27 8.38 -10.21
CA GLU A 73 -13.84 8.13 -10.49
C GLU A 73 -12.94 9.36 -10.27
N THR A 74 -13.41 10.36 -9.51
CA THR A 74 -12.57 11.50 -9.12
C THR A 74 -11.63 11.08 -8.00
N VAL A 75 -10.33 11.32 -8.16
CA VAL A 75 -9.31 11.07 -7.13
C VAL A 75 -9.49 12.04 -5.96
N LEU A 76 -9.64 11.48 -4.77
CA LEU A 76 -9.77 12.20 -3.50
C LEU A 76 -8.51 12.11 -2.63
N GLY A 77 -7.62 11.15 -2.92
CA GLY A 77 -6.38 10.95 -2.17
C GLY A 77 -5.76 9.59 -2.43
N GLN A 78 -4.88 9.17 -1.54
CA GLN A 78 -4.24 7.85 -1.60
C GLN A 78 -4.23 7.15 -0.25
N VAL A 79 -4.20 5.82 -0.29
CA VAL A 79 -3.78 4.99 0.84
C VAL A 79 -2.65 4.07 0.36
N SER A 80 -1.69 3.78 1.21
CA SER A 80 -0.61 2.86 0.87
C SER A 80 -0.26 1.99 2.05
N ALA A 81 -0.09 0.69 1.77
CA ALA A 81 0.47 -0.25 2.71
C ALA A 81 1.85 -0.67 2.21
N ARG A 82 2.87 -0.55 3.05
CA ARG A 82 4.19 -1.11 2.76
C ARG A 82 4.25 -2.53 3.33
N ALA A 83 4.88 -3.45 2.61
CA ALA A 83 5.28 -4.71 3.23
C ALA A 83 6.24 -4.38 4.37
N ALA A 84 5.81 -4.63 5.61
CA ALA A 84 6.62 -4.37 6.80
C ALA A 84 7.85 -5.30 6.88
N GLY A 85 7.85 -6.38 6.09
CA GLY A 85 8.96 -7.32 6.02
C GLY A 85 9.14 -8.06 7.34
N PHE A 86 8.07 -8.46 8.02
CA PHE A 86 8.21 -9.23 9.24
C PHE A 86 8.89 -10.59 8.96
N ALA A 87 9.78 -11.00 9.85
CA ALA A 87 10.35 -12.34 9.82
C ALA A 87 9.33 -13.34 10.39
N VAL A 88 9.16 -14.49 9.75
CA VAL A 88 8.37 -15.59 10.30
C VAL A 88 9.24 -16.32 11.32
N GLU A 89 8.87 -16.24 12.60
CA GLU A 89 9.66 -16.79 13.70
C GLU A 89 9.20 -18.19 14.10
N GLY A 90 7.98 -18.56 13.71
CA GLY A 90 7.39 -19.86 13.98
C GLY A 90 6.13 -20.11 13.17
N LEU A 91 5.76 -21.38 13.06
CA LEU A 91 4.53 -21.84 12.44
C LEU A 91 3.70 -22.60 13.49
N GLU A 92 2.60 -22.00 13.91
CA GLU A 92 1.64 -22.61 14.82
C GLU A 92 0.64 -23.45 14.01
N ARG A 93 0.84 -24.77 14.02
CA ARG A 93 0.02 -25.71 13.23
C ARG A 93 -1.43 -25.74 13.70
N GLN A 94 -2.37 -25.62 12.76
CA GLN A 94 -3.81 -25.80 12.97
C GLN A 94 -4.42 -24.97 14.12
N LYS A 95 -3.85 -23.78 14.38
CA LYS A 95 -4.22 -22.90 15.48
C LYS A 95 -5.57 -22.21 15.26
N LEU A 96 -5.80 -21.67 14.06
CA LEU A 96 -6.98 -20.87 13.75
C LEU A 96 -8.06 -21.74 13.09
N ILE A 97 -9.34 -21.47 13.41
CA ILE A 97 -10.49 -22.08 12.73
C ILE A 97 -11.29 -20.97 12.04
N HIS A 98 -11.47 -21.09 10.73
CA HIS A 98 -12.33 -20.21 9.93
C HIS A 98 -13.25 -21.07 9.07
N ASP A 99 -14.56 -20.82 9.11
CA ASP A 99 -15.57 -21.61 8.39
C ASP A 99 -15.44 -23.13 8.59
N GLY A 100 -15.04 -23.55 9.81
CA GLY A 100 -14.84 -24.95 10.16
C GLY A 100 -13.52 -25.57 9.67
N VAL A 101 -12.70 -24.83 8.93
CA VAL A 101 -11.39 -25.28 8.43
C VAL A 101 -10.29 -24.83 9.39
N ARG A 102 -9.37 -25.74 9.72
CA ARG A 102 -8.18 -25.42 10.51
C ARG A 102 -7.07 -24.85 9.61
N HIS A 103 -6.47 -23.76 10.06
CA HIS A 103 -5.38 -23.07 9.39
C HIS A 103 -4.13 -22.99 10.28
N ASP A 104 -2.97 -23.18 9.66
CA ASP A 104 -1.70 -22.84 10.27
C ASP A 104 -1.55 -21.33 10.37
N VAL A 105 -0.81 -20.87 11.36
CA VAL A 105 -0.60 -19.45 11.64
C VAL A 105 0.89 -19.22 11.74
N GLU A 106 1.42 -18.34 10.89
CA GLU A 106 2.77 -17.83 11.05
C GLU A 106 2.79 -16.83 12.22
N THR A 107 3.86 -16.83 13.01
CA THR A 107 4.10 -15.82 14.07
C THR A 107 5.16 -14.82 13.59
N PRO A 108 4.73 -13.66 13.04
CA PRO A 108 5.63 -12.58 12.64
C PRO A 108 5.61 -11.42 13.66
N ALA A 109 6.35 -11.53 14.77
CA ALA A 109 6.40 -10.46 15.79
C ALA A 109 7.54 -9.46 15.57
N ARG A 110 8.55 -9.80 14.76
CA ARG A 110 9.75 -8.99 14.54
C ARG A 110 9.87 -8.51 13.10
N LEU A 111 10.31 -7.27 12.91
CA LEU A 111 10.67 -6.76 11.59
C LEU A 111 11.95 -7.47 11.12
N ALA A 112 12.14 -7.63 9.81
CA ALA A 112 13.39 -8.18 9.26
C ALA A 112 14.63 -7.37 9.64
N THR A 113 14.45 -6.13 10.08
CA THR A 113 15.53 -5.24 10.56
C THR A 113 15.81 -5.36 12.05
N ASP A 114 15.01 -6.12 12.82
CA ASP A 114 15.22 -6.27 14.26
C ASP A 114 16.47 -7.12 14.53
N PRO A 115 17.28 -6.78 15.56
CA PRO A 115 18.47 -7.55 15.91
C PRO A 115 18.09 -8.93 16.42
N GLU A 116 18.85 -9.97 16.05
CA GLU A 116 18.59 -11.36 16.45
C GLU A 116 18.45 -11.50 17.98
N PRO A 117 17.50 -12.32 18.48
CA PRO A 117 17.37 -12.52 19.92
C PRO A 117 18.66 -13.08 20.50
N ALA A 118 19.06 -12.59 21.68
CA ALA A 118 20.17 -13.20 22.38
C ALA A 118 19.85 -14.69 22.66
N PRO A 119 20.82 -15.60 22.51
CA PRO A 119 20.62 -17.00 22.86
C PRO A 119 20.20 -17.10 24.34
N GLY A 120 19.16 -17.90 24.59
CA GLY A 120 18.61 -18.16 25.93
C GLY A 120 19.38 -19.21 26.70
#